data_AF-A0A939RGA3-F1
#
_entry.id   AF-A0A939RGA3-F1
#
_cell.length_a   1.000
_cell.length_b   1.000
_cell.length_c   1.000
_cell.angle_alpha   90.00
_cell.angle_beta   90.00
_cell.angle_gamma   90.00
#
_symmetry.space_group_name_H-M   'P 1'
#
loop_
_entity.id
_entity.type
_entity.pdbx_description
1 polymer ?
#
loop_
_entity_poly.entity_id
_entity_poly.type
_entity_poly.pdbx_seq_one_letter_code
_entity_poly.pdbx_strand_id
1 'polypeptide(L)'
;MTGPTPGREEIRRLARLDPFELKAEFIRLAEEYRRGRPGQKGRSTSHLLNAGRGNPNWVCTGPREAGLALGHFALAESRRVWTADNLGGMPEQAGLATRFDSFVRSHPELPGIELLRRSVELAVDRFGFDREAFLHELTDAAIGDNYPAPGRMLVHAEQIVRGYLHEELMGRHPVSERQPELFATEGGTAAVCYVFDSLTKNGLLRKGDRIALMVPVFGPYLGIPELDTYDFELVEIQADRTVETGVREWRYPPEEVAKLA
;
A
#
# COMPACT_ATOMS: atom_id res chain seq x y z
N MET A 1 -28.70 -18.87 -10.96
CA MET A 1 -29.57 -18.84 -9.77
C MET A 1 -29.69 -17.40 -9.30
N THR A 2 -30.83 -16.78 -9.54
CA THR A 2 -31.18 -15.44 -9.03
C THR A 2 -31.20 -15.49 -7.51
N GLY A 3 -30.50 -14.58 -6.85
CA GLY A 3 -30.58 -14.45 -5.39
C GLY A 3 -32.00 -14.04 -4.96
N PRO A 4 -32.34 -14.16 -3.67
CA PRO A 4 -33.60 -13.63 -3.15
C PRO A 4 -33.66 -12.12 -3.44
N THR A 5 -34.64 -11.70 -4.23
CA THR A 5 -34.91 -10.28 -4.49
C THR A 5 -35.73 -9.73 -3.33
N PRO A 6 -35.28 -8.67 -2.63
CA PRO A 6 -36.03 -8.09 -1.52
C PRO A 6 -37.39 -7.58 -2.01
N GLY A 7 -38.44 -7.81 -1.22
CA GLY A 7 -39.78 -7.32 -1.49
C GLY A 7 -39.87 -5.79 -1.44
N ARG A 8 -40.93 -5.20 -2.02
CA ARG A 8 -41.12 -3.74 -2.02
C ARG A 8 -41.18 -3.13 -0.62
N GLU A 9 -41.70 -3.87 0.36
CA GLU A 9 -41.75 -3.43 1.76
C GLU A 9 -40.37 -3.42 2.41
N GLU A 10 -39.56 -4.45 2.15
CA GLU A 10 -38.16 -4.52 2.58
C GLU A 10 -37.34 -3.35 2.02
N ILE A 11 -37.50 -3.03 0.74
CA ILE A 11 -36.82 -1.88 0.11
C ILE A 11 -37.25 -0.57 0.77
N ARG A 12 -38.55 -0.40 1.08
CA ARG A 12 -39.05 0.80 1.79
C ARG A 12 -38.53 0.88 3.23
N ARG A 13 -38.33 -0.26 3.91
CA ARG A 13 -37.70 -0.33 5.24
C ARG A 13 -36.24 0.11 5.15
N LEU A 14 -35.47 -0.50 4.25
CA LEU A 14 -34.05 -0.20 4.05
C LEU A 14 -33.81 1.26 3.63
N ALA A 15 -34.70 1.84 2.82
CA ALA A 15 -34.61 3.24 2.39
C ALA A 15 -34.82 4.27 3.52
N ARG A 16 -35.27 3.83 4.70
CA ARG A 16 -35.45 4.70 5.89
C ARG A 16 -34.29 4.58 6.87
N LEU A 17 -33.37 3.64 6.67
CA LEU A 17 -32.19 3.47 7.51
C LEU A 17 -31.18 4.57 7.21
N ASP A 18 -30.46 5.00 8.26
CA ASP A 18 -29.30 5.86 8.04
C ASP A 18 -28.15 5.06 7.36
N PRO A 19 -27.14 5.72 6.77
CA PRO A 19 -26.07 5.05 6.04
C PRO A 19 -25.30 3.99 6.85
N PHE A 20 -25.15 4.15 8.17
CA PHE A 20 -24.48 3.20 9.05
C PHE A 20 -25.37 1.98 9.34
N GLU A 21 -26.64 2.20 9.63
CA GLU A 21 -27.63 1.14 9.79
C GLU A 21 -27.80 0.32 8.50
N LEU A 22 -27.86 1.00 7.36
CA LEU A 22 -27.96 0.36 6.04
C LEU A 22 -26.71 -0.47 5.73
N LYS A 23 -25.52 0.03 6.09
CA LYS A 23 -24.26 -0.72 6.00
C LYS A 23 -24.29 -1.98 6.86
N ALA A 24 -24.78 -1.91 8.10
CA ALA A 24 -24.89 -3.07 8.99
C ALA A 24 -25.84 -4.13 8.40
N GLU A 25 -26.98 -3.72 7.84
CA GLU A 25 -27.90 -4.63 7.15
C GLU A 25 -27.27 -5.26 5.89
N PHE A 26 -26.47 -4.51 5.12
CA PHE A 26 -25.74 -5.08 3.99
C PHE A 26 -24.69 -6.11 4.41
N ILE A 27 -24.03 -5.92 5.56
CA ILE A 27 -23.09 -6.92 6.09
C ILE A 27 -23.86 -8.20 6.44
N ARG A 28 -24.96 -8.07 7.17
CA ARG A 28 -25.81 -9.22 7.55
C ARG A 28 -26.30 -9.99 6.32
N LEU A 29 -26.87 -9.30 5.33
CA LEU A 29 -27.36 -9.90 4.09
C LEU A 29 -26.23 -10.57 3.30
N ALA A 30 -25.05 -9.96 3.24
CA ALA A 30 -23.89 -10.53 2.58
C ALA A 30 -23.41 -11.81 3.26
N GLU A 31 -23.39 -11.85 4.59
CA GLU A 31 -23.03 -13.05 5.37
C GLU A 31 -24.04 -14.19 5.14
N GLU A 32 -25.34 -13.88 5.17
CA GLU A 32 -26.41 -14.83 4.88
C GLU A 32 -26.32 -15.41 3.47
N TYR A 33 -26.11 -14.56 2.45
CA TYR A 33 -26.01 -15.00 1.06
C TYR A 33 -24.79 -15.90 0.80
N ARG A 34 -23.70 -15.68 1.55
CA ARG A 34 -22.46 -16.45 1.45
C ARG A 34 -22.51 -17.75 2.25
N ARG A 35 -23.47 -17.92 3.16
CA ARG A 35 -23.66 -19.14 3.92
C ARG A 35 -23.90 -20.32 2.98
N GLY A 36 -22.98 -21.28 2.96
CA GLY A 36 -23.07 -22.49 2.14
C GLY A 36 -22.41 -22.42 0.75
N ARG A 37 -21.77 -21.32 0.34
CA ARG A 37 -21.04 -21.25 -0.95
C ARG A 37 -19.54 -21.52 -0.81
N PRO A 38 -18.90 -22.22 -1.78
CA PRO A 38 -17.44 -22.35 -1.84
C PRO A 38 -16.79 -21.01 -2.27
N GLY A 39 -15.63 -20.69 -1.68
CA GLY A 39 -14.88 -19.44 -1.88
C GLY A 39 -14.23 -18.94 -0.58
N GLN A 40 -13.37 -17.91 -0.62
CA GLN A 40 -12.74 -17.31 0.57
C GLN A 40 -13.78 -16.66 1.50
N LYS A 41 -14.45 -17.45 2.34
CA LYS A 41 -15.49 -17.02 3.29
C LYS A 41 -14.98 -15.89 4.20
N GLY A 42 -15.81 -14.86 4.41
CA GLY A 42 -15.66 -13.90 5.52
C GLY A 42 -14.93 -12.57 5.28
N ARG A 43 -14.04 -12.40 4.28
CA ARG A 43 -13.18 -11.20 4.22
C ARG A 43 -13.61 -10.11 3.23
N SER A 44 -13.81 -10.43 1.95
CA SER A 44 -14.00 -9.41 0.89
C SER A 44 -15.21 -8.46 1.10
N THR A 45 -16.39 -8.98 1.48
CA THR A 45 -17.61 -8.15 1.59
C THR A 45 -17.63 -7.32 2.86
N SER A 46 -17.15 -7.88 3.97
CA SER A 46 -16.98 -7.14 5.23
C SER A 46 -15.94 -6.02 5.07
N HIS A 47 -14.81 -6.25 4.40
CA HIS A 47 -13.84 -5.18 4.13
C HIS A 47 -14.39 -4.08 3.19
N LEU A 48 -15.14 -4.43 2.14
CA LEU A 48 -15.77 -3.42 1.28
C LEU A 48 -16.75 -2.54 2.06
N LEU A 49 -17.61 -3.17 2.86
CA LEU A 49 -18.64 -2.45 3.62
C LEU A 49 -18.03 -1.69 4.81
N ASN A 50 -17.07 -2.27 5.52
CA ASN A 50 -16.44 -1.65 6.69
C ASN A 50 -15.40 -0.60 6.32
N ALA A 51 -14.52 -0.93 5.39
CA ALA A 51 -13.35 -0.16 5.04
C ALA A 51 -13.42 0.44 3.63
N GLY A 52 -14.60 0.48 2.99
CA GLY A 52 -14.82 1.20 1.72
C GLY A 52 -13.91 0.77 0.57
N ARG A 53 -13.23 -0.37 0.70
CA ARG A 53 -12.14 -0.82 -0.17
C ARG A 53 -12.44 -2.23 -0.67
N GLY A 54 -12.48 -2.38 -1.98
CA GLY A 54 -12.52 -3.70 -2.61
C GLY A 54 -11.11 -4.30 -2.60
N ASN A 55 -10.91 -5.36 -1.81
CA ASN A 55 -9.64 -6.10 -1.90
C ASN A 55 -9.50 -6.72 -3.29
N PRO A 56 -8.38 -6.52 -4.01
CA PRO A 56 -8.16 -7.15 -5.30
C PRO A 56 -8.31 -8.67 -5.22
N ASN A 57 -8.88 -9.27 -6.27
CA ASN A 57 -8.99 -10.72 -6.44
C ASN A 57 -7.91 -11.29 -7.39
N TRP A 58 -6.89 -10.49 -7.67
CA TRP A 58 -5.74 -10.82 -8.49
C TRP A 58 -4.47 -10.31 -7.80
N VAL A 59 -3.33 -10.90 -8.15
CA VAL A 59 -2.01 -10.50 -7.63
C VAL A 59 -1.01 -10.48 -8.78
N CYS A 60 0.01 -9.63 -8.67
CA CYS A 60 1.13 -9.64 -9.60
C CYS A 60 2.09 -10.78 -9.22
N THR A 61 2.08 -11.89 -9.96
CA THR A 61 2.82 -13.11 -9.60
C THR A 61 4.32 -13.01 -9.87
N GLY A 62 4.74 -12.40 -10.99
CA GLY A 62 6.16 -12.33 -11.38
C GLY A 62 7.09 -11.78 -10.30
N PRO A 63 6.87 -10.55 -9.78
CA PRO A 63 7.70 -10.00 -8.70
C PRO A 63 7.64 -10.79 -7.40
N ARG A 64 6.53 -11.50 -7.14
CA ARG A 64 6.41 -12.38 -5.96
C ARG A 64 7.30 -13.61 -6.12
N GLU A 65 7.30 -14.23 -7.30
CA GLU A 65 8.21 -15.33 -7.61
C GLU A 65 9.67 -14.88 -7.56
N ALA A 66 9.99 -13.70 -8.11
CA ALA A 66 11.35 -13.14 -8.01
C ALA A 66 11.78 -12.89 -6.56
N GLY A 67 10.88 -12.40 -5.70
CA GLY A 67 11.13 -12.25 -4.27
C GLY A 67 11.36 -13.60 -3.56
N LEU A 68 10.62 -14.64 -3.93
CA LEU A 68 10.85 -16.00 -3.41
C LEU A 68 12.19 -16.58 -3.89
N ALA A 69 12.55 -16.36 -5.16
CA ALA A 69 13.84 -16.75 -5.69
C ALA A 69 15.00 -16.05 -4.97
N LEU A 70 14.85 -14.76 -4.65
CA LEU A 70 15.78 -14.00 -3.81
C LEU A 70 15.88 -14.62 -2.41
N GLY A 71 14.75 -15.00 -1.81
CA GLY A 71 14.74 -15.71 -0.52
C GLY A 71 15.49 -17.03 -0.55
N HIS A 72 15.37 -17.81 -1.63
CA HIS A 72 16.16 -19.04 -1.81
C HIS A 72 17.66 -18.76 -1.90
N PHE A 73 18.06 -17.74 -2.66
CA PHE A 73 19.45 -17.30 -2.73
C PHE A 73 19.96 -16.83 -1.35
N ALA A 74 19.19 -16.00 -0.66
CA ALA A 74 19.56 -15.47 0.64
C ALA A 74 19.73 -16.56 1.70
N LEU A 75 18.85 -17.56 1.73
CA LEU A 75 19.00 -18.72 2.61
C LEU A 75 20.22 -19.57 2.25
N ALA A 76 20.59 -19.66 0.97
CA ALA A 76 21.82 -20.34 0.57
C ALA A 76 23.06 -19.57 1.07
N GLU A 77 23.06 -18.25 0.98
CA GLU A 77 24.13 -17.39 1.51
C GLU A 77 24.23 -17.45 3.03
N SER A 78 23.10 -17.45 3.73
CA SER A 78 23.07 -17.61 5.19
C SER A 78 23.73 -18.93 5.63
N ARG A 79 23.36 -20.05 4.98
CA ARG A 79 23.96 -21.38 5.26
C ARG A 79 25.43 -21.48 4.87
N ARG A 80 25.85 -20.74 3.84
CA ARG A 80 27.25 -20.71 3.39
C ARG A 80 28.16 -20.12 4.47
N VAL A 81 27.70 -19.06 5.15
CA VAL A 81 28.47 -18.37 6.18
C VAL A 81 28.63 -19.25 7.41
N TRP A 82 27.52 -19.81 7.89
CA TRP A 82 27.52 -20.79 8.97
C TRP A 82 26.23 -21.58 8.93
N THR A 83 26.27 -22.84 9.37
CA THR A 83 25.05 -23.65 9.51
C THR A 83 25.18 -24.64 10.66
N ALA A 84 24.10 -24.81 11.41
CA ALA A 84 23.91 -25.88 12.38
C ALA A 84 22.41 -26.20 12.47
N ASP A 85 22.03 -27.44 12.18
CA ASP A 85 20.63 -27.87 12.05
C ASP A 85 19.82 -26.95 11.13
N ASN A 86 18.94 -26.12 11.70
CA ASN A 86 18.10 -25.15 11.00
C ASN A 86 18.53 -23.70 11.25
N LEU A 87 19.76 -23.48 11.73
CA LEU A 87 20.35 -22.17 11.95
C LEU A 87 21.31 -21.81 10.80
N GLY A 88 21.39 -20.52 10.46
CA GLY A 88 22.26 -19.97 9.44
C GLY A 88 23.02 -18.74 9.95
N GLY A 89 24.11 -18.37 9.27
CA GLY A 89 24.85 -17.12 9.52
C GLY A 89 24.26 -15.92 8.78
N MET A 90 24.83 -14.74 9.00
CA MET A 90 24.46 -13.51 8.29
C MET A 90 25.15 -13.44 6.92
N PRO A 91 24.44 -13.17 5.81
CA PRO A 91 25.05 -13.08 4.48
C PRO A 91 26.22 -12.08 4.39
N GLU A 92 27.37 -12.52 3.86
CA GLU A 92 28.54 -11.65 3.66
C GLU A 92 28.49 -10.95 2.30
N GLN A 93 28.78 -9.64 2.28
CA GLN A 93 28.83 -8.83 1.06
C GLN A 93 29.95 -9.26 0.09
N ALA A 94 31.14 -9.56 0.60
CA ALA A 94 32.31 -9.79 -0.25
C ALA A 94 32.10 -11.00 -1.20
N GLY A 95 32.18 -10.76 -2.50
CA GLY A 95 32.02 -11.79 -3.55
C GLY A 95 30.58 -12.24 -3.77
N LEU A 96 29.60 -11.57 -3.18
CA LEU A 96 28.17 -11.89 -3.27
C LEU A 96 27.69 -11.80 -4.73
N ALA A 97 28.17 -10.84 -5.51
CA ALA A 97 27.77 -10.68 -6.90
C ALA A 97 28.12 -11.92 -7.75
N THR A 98 29.32 -12.47 -7.56
CA THR A 98 29.75 -13.70 -8.26
C THR A 98 28.93 -14.91 -7.82
N ARG A 99 28.60 -15.02 -6.53
CA ARG A 99 27.78 -16.12 -6.01
C ARG A 99 26.34 -16.03 -6.50
N PHE A 100 25.77 -14.82 -6.58
CA PHE A 100 24.47 -14.57 -7.20
C PHE A 100 24.45 -15.03 -8.67
N ASP A 101 25.46 -14.65 -9.46
CA ASP A 101 25.56 -15.10 -10.85
C ASP A 101 25.66 -16.63 -10.98
N SER A 102 26.41 -17.27 -10.09
CA SER A 102 26.49 -18.73 -10.04
C SER A 102 25.17 -19.37 -9.63
N PHE A 103 24.45 -18.78 -8.68
CA PHE A 103 23.14 -19.24 -8.23
C PHE A 103 22.12 -19.17 -9.36
N VAL A 104 22.03 -18.04 -10.07
CA VAL A 104 21.14 -17.87 -11.21
C VAL A 104 21.42 -18.90 -12.31
N ARG A 105 22.70 -19.13 -12.67
CA ARG A 105 23.07 -20.13 -13.69
C ARG A 105 22.76 -21.57 -13.27
N SER A 106 22.83 -21.89 -11.97
CA SER A 106 22.59 -23.25 -11.47
C SER A 106 21.11 -23.55 -11.21
N HIS A 107 20.24 -22.55 -11.25
CA HIS A 107 18.81 -22.69 -10.98
C HIS A 107 17.92 -22.09 -12.09
N PRO A 108 18.12 -22.44 -13.38
CA PRO A 108 17.35 -21.85 -14.48
C PRO A 108 15.84 -22.14 -14.40
N GLU A 109 15.46 -23.23 -13.72
CA GLU A 109 14.06 -23.66 -13.55
C GLU A 109 13.36 -23.04 -12.34
N LEU A 110 14.06 -22.26 -11.51
CA LEU A 110 13.47 -21.64 -10.32
C LEU A 110 12.53 -20.50 -10.75
N PRO A 111 11.22 -20.55 -10.45
CA PRO A 111 10.29 -19.50 -10.86
C PRO A 111 10.74 -18.12 -10.38
N GLY A 112 10.70 -17.13 -11.27
CA GLY A 112 11.10 -15.75 -10.98
C GLY A 112 12.61 -15.48 -11.01
N ILE A 113 13.48 -16.47 -11.19
CA ILE A 113 14.95 -16.27 -11.16
C ILE A 113 15.44 -15.31 -12.26
N GLU A 114 14.89 -15.44 -13.47
CA GLU A 114 15.27 -14.60 -14.61
C GLU A 114 14.75 -13.16 -14.44
N LEU A 115 13.56 -13.00 -13.86
CA LEU A 115 13.06 -11.67 -13.52
C LEU A 115 13.92 -11.03 -12.43
N LEU A 116 14.30 -11.78 -11.38
CA LEU A 116 15.21 -11.30 -10.34
C LEU A 116 16.55 -10.83 -10.94
N ARG A 117 17.17 -11.64 -11.81
CA ARG A 117 18.42 -11.28 -12.51
C ARG A 117 18.27 -9.96 -13.27
N ARG A 118 17.24 -9.87 -14.11
CA ARG A 118 16.97 -8.67 -14.92
C ARG A 118 16.64 -7.44 -14.07
N SER A 119 15.95 -7.61 -12.95
CA SER A 119 15.66 -6.52 -12.01
C SER A 119 16.93 -5.99 -11.35
N VAL A 120 17.86 -6.88 -10.97
CA VAL A 120 19.16 -6.47 -10.42
C VAL A 120 19.97 -5.68 -11.45
N GLU A 121 20.07 -6.20 -12.68
CA GLU A 121 20.78 -5.53 -13.78
C GLU A 121 20.16 -4.16 -14.10
N LEU A 122 18.84 -4.11 -14.23
CA LEU A 122 18.13 -2.86 -14.49
C LEU A 122 18.37 -1.83 -13.39
N ALA A 123 18.36 -2.22 -12.12
CA ALA A 123 18.60 -1.28 -11.03
C ALA A 123 20.03 -0.73 -11.04
N VAL A 124 21.03 -1.60 -11.28
CA VAL A 124 22.43 -1.19 -11.41
C VAL A 124 22.61 -0.22 -12.58
N ASP A 125 22.07 -0.56 -13.77
CA ASP A 125 22.21 0.28 -14.96
C ASP A 125 21.47 1.62 -14.82
N ARG A 126 20.26 1.59 -14.25
CA ARG A 126 19.38 2.76 -14.16
C ARG A 126 19.82 3.75 -13.09
N PHE A 127 20.29 3.26 -11.95
CA PHE A 127 20.59 4.09 -10.78
C PHE A 127 22.09 4.19 -10.48
N GLY A 128 22.94 3.49 -11.23
CA GLY A 128 24.39 3.53 -11.04
C GLY A 128 24.85 2.90 -9.72
N PHE A 129 24.11 1.91 -9.22
CA PHE A 129 24.42 1.27 -7.94
C PHE A 129 25.72 0.48 -7.98
N ASP A 130 26.41 0.42 -6.85
CA ASP A 130 27.38 -0.65 -6.63
C ASP A 130 26.61 -1.98 -6.55
N ARG A 131 26.86 -2.85 -7.53
CA ARG A 131 26.10 -4.10 -7.71
C ARG A 131 26.20 -5.01 -6.49
N GLU A 132 27.37 -5.09 -5.85
CA GLU A 132 27.59 -5.98 -4.72
C GLU A 132 26.92 -5.45 -3.45
N ALA A 133 27.00 -4.14 -3.19
CA ALA A 133 26.27 -3.48 -2.11
C ALA A 133 24.75 -3.60 -2.29
N PHE A 134 24.24 -3.43 -3.51
CA PHE A 134 22.80 -3.57 -3.77
C PHE A 134 22.32 -5.00 -3.57
N LEU A 135 23.06 -6.00 -4.08
CA LEU A 135 22.75 -7.40 -3.83
C LEU A 135 22.82 -7.75 -2.34
N HIS A 136 23.75 -7.16 -1.60
CA HIS A 136 23.86 -7.37 -0.16
C HIS A 136 22.65 -6.80 0.57
N GLU A 137 22.23 -5.55 0.28
CA GLU A 137 21.02 -4.95 0.83
C GLU A 137 19.78 -5.83 0.56
N LEU A 138 19.62 -6.33 -0.67
CA LEU A 138 18.51 -7.23 -1.01
C LEU A 138 18.56 -8.56 -0.25
N THR A 139 19.75 -9.15 -0.13
CA THR A 139 19.94 -10.47 0.47
C THR A 139 19.73 -10.42 1.98
N ASP A 140 20.30 -9.42 2.64
CA ASP A 140 20.15 -9.16 4.08
C ASP A 140 18.68 -8.83 4.42
N ALA A 141 18.05 -7.93 3.64
CA ALA A 141 16.63 -7.59 3.83
C ALA A 141 15.69 -8.78 3.60
N ALA A 142 16.03 -9.72 2.71
CA ALA A 142 15.25 -10.93 2.49
C ALA A 142 15.35 -11.94 3.63
N ILE A 143 16.49 -11.99 4.35
CA ILE A 143 16.62 -12.77 5.59
C ILE A 143 15.89 -12.10 6.75
N GLY A 144 16.01 -10.78 6.87
CA GLY A 144 15.44 -10.02 7.97
C GLY A 144 16.14 -10.29 9.31
N ASP A 145 17.45 -10.52 9.28
CA ASP A 145 18.33 -10.74 10.44
C ASP A 145 18.83 -9.44 11.08
N ASN A 146 18.73 -8.30 10.38
CA ASN A 146 19.08 -6.98 10.89
C ASN A 146 17.88 -6.04 11.06
N TYR A 147 18.06 -5.06 11.96
CA TYR A 147 17.18 -3.89 11.99
C TYR A 147 17.32 -3.06 10.72
N PRO A 148 16.24 -2.44 10.20
CA PRO A 148 16.33 -1.53 9.07
C PRO A 148 17.29 -0.37 9.36
N ALA A 149 18.27 -0.17 8.48
CA ALA A 149 19.26 0.89 8.58
C ALA A 149 19.52 1.51 7.20
N PRO A 150 19.27 2.82 7.01
CA PRO A 150 18.64 3.76 7.95
C PRO A 150 17.21 3.34 8.36
N GLY A 151 16.80 3.71 9.57
CA GLY A 151 15.47 3.37 10.09
C GLY A 151 14.30 4.00 9.32
N ARG A 152 14.57 4.98 8.45
CA ARG A 152 13.57 5.62 7.58
C ARG A 152 13.21 4.74 6.38
N MET A 153 14.22 4.26 5.66
CA MET A 153 14.10 3.35 4.51
C MET A 153 15.50 2.88 4.11
N LEU A 154 15.62 1.66 3.57
CA LEU A 154 16.89 1.16 3.01
C LEU A 154 17.31 2.00 1.80
N VAL A 155 18.62 2.15 1.60
CA VAL A 155 19.21 3.16 0.72
C VAL A 155 18.89 2.90 -0.76
N HIS A 156 19.04 1.66 -1.22
CA HIS A 156 18.74 1.32 -2.62
C HIS A 156 17.23 1.20 -2.83
N ALA A 157 16.51 0.61 -1.87
CA ALA A 157 15.05 0.52 -1.91
C ALA A 157 14.38 1.90 -2.04
N GLU A 158 14.85 2.91 -1.29
CA GLU A 158 14.33 4.27 -1.38
C GLU A 158 14.48 4.85 -2.80
N GLN A 159 15.66 4.70 -3.40
CA GLN A 159 15.95 5.23 -4.73
C GLN A 159 15.08 4.55 -5.80
N ILE A 160 14.89 3.23 -5.71
CA ILE A 160 14.02 2.47 -6.62
C ILE A 160 12.57 2.94 -6.49
N VAL A 161 12.04 3.01 -5.26
CA VAL A 161 10.65 3.43 -5.02
C VAL A 161 10.43 4.88 -5.44
N ARG A 162 11.41 5.75 -5.20
CA ARG A 162 11.36 7.15 -5.67
C ARG A 162 11.31 7.22 -7.19
N GLY A 163 12.12 6.43 -7.89
CA GLY A 163 12.09 6.33 -9.35
C GLY A 163 10.71 5.88 -9.86
N TYR A 164 10.12 4.87 -9.23
CA TYR A 164 8.77 4.40 -9.54
C TYR A 164 7.71 5.50 -9.32
N LEU A 165 7.70 6.15 -8.15
CA LEU A 165 6.76 7.23 -7.83
C LEU A 165 6.88 8.40 -8.80
N HIS A 166 8.09 8.72 -9.24
CA HIS A 166 8.32 9.76 -10.23
C HIS A 166 7.69 9.42 -11.59
N GLU A 167 7.81 8.16 -12.03
CA GLU A 167 7.18 7.73 -13.29
C GLU A 167 5.66 7.73 -13.21
N GLU A 168 5.09 7.20 -12.13
CA GLU A 168 3.65 6.99 -12.00
C GLU A 168 2.88 8.25 -11.58
N LEU A 169 3.44 9.08 -10.69
CA LEU A 169 2.75 10.25 -10.13
C LEU A 169 3.10 11.57 -10.84
N MET A 170 4.34 11.70 -11.33
CA MET A 170 4.85 12.96 -11.87
C MET A 170 4.87 12.99 -13.39
N GLY A 171 4.31 11.98 -14.07
CA GLY A 171 4.20 11.95 -15.53
C GLY A 171 5.54 12.12 -16.28
N ARG A 172 6.66 11.71 -15.66
CA ARG A 172 8.03 11.91 -16.15
C ARG A 172 8.44 13.39 -16.36
N HIS A 173 7.78 14.32 -15.67
CA HIS A 173 8.26 15.71 -15.63
C HIS A 173 9.68 15.77 -15.07
N PRO A 174 10.49 16.81 -15.39
CA PRO A 174 11.85 16.91 -14.88
C PRO A 174 11.91 16.78 -13.35
N VAL A 175 12.83 15.96 -12.86
CA VAL A 175 13.04 15.79 -11.41
C VAL A 175 13.42 17.15 -10.83
N SER A 176 12.68 17.62 -9.82
CA SER A 176 13.04 18.83 -9.09
C SER A 176 14.42 18.69 -8.45
N GLU A 177 15.15 19.80 -8.32
CA GLU A 177 16.48 19.82 -7.65
C GLU A 177 16.43 19.21 -6.24
N ARG A 178 15.27 19.29 -5.58
CA ARG A 178 14.99 18.60 -4.32
C ARG A 178 14.17 17.35 -4.61
N GLN A 179 14.78 16.19 -4.44
CA GLN A 179 14.08 14.92 -4.49
C GLN A 179 13.36 14.64 -3.16
N PRO A 180 12.16 14.02 -3.20
CA PRO A 180 11.43 13.70 -1.99
C PRO A 180 12.13 12.58 -1.21
N GLU A 181 12.34 12.77 0.08
CA GLU A 181 12.71 11.69 0.99
C GLU A 181 11.50 10.81 1.30
N LEU A 182 11.70 9.50 1.33
CA LEU A 182 10.63 8.53 1.53
C LEU A 182 10.71 7.91 2.92
N PHE A 183 9.57 7.71 3.57
CA PHE A 183 9.45 6.93 4.80
C PHE A 183 8.59 5.70 4.54
N ALA A 184 9.17 4.51 4.65
CA ALA A 184 8.45 3.26 4.46
C ALA A 184 7.53 2.99 5.68
N THR A 185 6.27 2.70 5.43
CA THR A 185 5.23 2.50 6.46
C THR A 185 4.42 1.24 6.19
N GLU A 186 3.63 0.80 7.17
CA GLU A 186 2.72 -0.34 7.09
C GLU A 186 1.45 -0.02 6.26
N GLY A 187 1.66 0.54 5.07
CA GLY A 187 0.63 1.04 4.16
C GLY A 187 0.08 2.41 4.56
N GLY A 188 -0.85 2.91 3.73
CA GLY A 188 -1.43 4.24 3.91
C GLY A 188 -2.17 4.45 5.23
N THR A 189 -2.64 3.38 5.88
CA THR A 189 -3.29 3.45 7.19
C THR A 189 -2.32 3.95 8.27
N ALA A 190 -1.14 3.33 8.37
CA ALA A 190 -0.11 3.76 9.31
C ALA A 190 0.43 5.15 8.96
N ALA A 191 0.64 5.42 7.66
CA ALA A 191 1.11 6.72 7.19
C ALA A 191 0.21 7.88 7.65
N VAL A 192 -1.12 7.77 7.51
CA VAL A 192 -2.05 8.82 7.93
C VAL A 192 -1.98 9.04 9.45
N CYS A 193 -1.95 7.97 10.24
CA CYS A 193 -1.79 8.08 11.70
C CYS A 193 -0.47 8.79 12.07
N TYR A 194 0.65 8.39 11.47
CA TYR A 194 1.95 9.00 11.75
C TYR A 194 2.00 10.48 11.37
N VAL A 195 1.36 10.87 10.27
CA VAL A 195 1.30 12.27 9.83
C VAL A 195 0.53 13.12 10.84
N PHE A 196 -0.69 12.74 11.20
CA PHE A 196 -1.50 13.50 12.17
C PHE A 196 -0.82 13.60 13.54
N ASP A 197 -0.29 12.49 14.05
CA ASP A 197 0.46 12.45 15.29
C ASP A 197 1.68 13.37 15.24
N SER A 198 2.46 13.31 14.16
CA SER A 198 3.68 14.10 14.03
C SER A 198 3.37 15.59 13.91
N LEU A 199 2.38 15.98 13.11
CA LEU A 199 1.97 17.38 12.97
C LEU A 199 1.49 17.95 14.32
N THR A 200 0.70 17.18 15.07
CA THR A 200 0.19 17.60 16.38
C THR A 200 1.30 17.67 17.43
N LYS A 201 2.15 16.64 17.53
CA LYS A 201 3.26 16.59 18.50
C LYS A 201 4.31 17.67 18.26
N ASN A 202 4.47 18.11 17.01
CA ASN A 202 5.37 19.22 16.66
C ASN A 202 4.66 20.60 16.66
N GLY A 203 3.39 20.67 17.07
CA GLY A 203 2.64 21.91 17.21
C GLY A 203 2.33 22.63 15.89
N LEU A 204 2.42 21.91 14.75
CA LEU A 204 2.04 22.38 13.42
C LEU A 204 0.52 22.34 13.21
N LEU A 205 -0.16 21.42 13.90
CA LEU A 205 -1.61 21.39 14.03
C LEU A 205 -2.00 21.36 15.52
N ARG A 206 -3.11 22.01 15.85
CA ARG A 206 -3.67 22.13 17.20
C ARG A 206 -5.16 21.85 17.19
N LYS A 207 -5.69 21.46 18.35
CA LYS A 207 -7.14 21.32 18.53
C LYS A 207 -7.86 22.61 18.14
N GLY A 208 -8.97 22.47 17.42
CA GLY A 208 -9.74 23.57 16.83
C GLY A 208 -9.16 24.12 15.51
N ASP A 209 -8.00 23.65 15.04
CA ASP A 209 -7.53 24.02 13.70
C ASP A 209 -8.48 23.48 12.63
N ARG A 210 -8.63 24.25 11.55
CA ARG A 210 -9.50 23.91 10.43
C ARG A 210 -8.76 23.04 9.40
N ILE A 211 -9.34 21.90 9.04
CA ILE A 211 -8.83 21.03 7.98
C ILE A 211 -9.84 20.98 6.84
N ALA A 212 -9.42 21.46 5.67
CA ALA A 212 -10.22 21.32 4.46
C ALA A 212 -10.11 19.89 3.92
N LEU A 213 -11.24 19.22 3.70
CA LEU A 213 -11.30 17.85 3.21
C LEU A 213 -12.13 17.79 1.93
N MET A 214 -11.51 17.26 0.88
CA MET A 214 -12.13 17.04 -0.43
C MET A 214 -13.07 15.82 -0.34
N VAL A 215 -14.39 16.02 -0.55
CA VAL A 215 -15.43 14.99 -0.40
C VAL A 215 -16.22 14.75 -1.70
N PRO A 216 -16.76 13.53 -1.94
CA PRO A 216 -16.81 12.38 -1.04
C PRO A 216 -15.45 11.67 -0.92
N VAL A 217 -15.13 11.25 0.31
CA VAL A 217 -13.90 10.51 0.63
C VAL A 217 -14.20 9.32 1.53
N PHE A 218 -13.22 8.44 1.66
CA PHE A 218 -13.31 7.27 2.52
C PHE A 218 -13.58 7.65 3.99
N GLY A 219 -14.64 7.09 4.58
CA GLY A 219 -15.20 7.48 5.89
C GLY A 219 -14.21 7.69 7.04
N PRO A 220 -13.16 6.84 7.23
CA PRO A 220 -12.15 7.09 8.25
C PRO A 220 -11.41 8.42 8.13
N TYR A 221 -11.30 9.02 6.94
CA TYR A 221 -10.70 10.35 6.79
C TYR A 221 -11.62 11.48 7.25
N LEU A 222 -12.93 11.23 7.38
CA LEU A 222 -13.87 12.13 8.06
C LEU A 222 -13.79 11.94 9.58
N GLY A 223 -13.73 10.70 10.05
CA GLY A 223 -13.77 10.42 11.49
C GLY A 223 -12.47 10.69 12.25
N ILE A 224 -11.29 10.45 11.64
CA ILE A 224 -10.01 10.63 12.35
C ILE A 224 -9.81 12.08 12.82
N PRO A 225 -10.00 13.12 11.98
CA PRO A 225 -9.82 14.52 12.40
C PRO A 225 -10.70 14.95 13.59
N GLU A 226 -11.89 14.37 13.73
CA GLU A 226 -12.87 14.70 14.78
C GLU A 226 -12.64 13.96 16.10
N LEU A 227 -11.73 12.98 16.16
CA LEU A 227 -11.46 12.26 17.41
C LEU A 227 -10.99 13.25 18.49
N ASP A 228 -11.40 13.05 19.75
CA ASP A 228 -11.01 13.89 20.90
C ASP A 228 -9.49 14.13 21.01
N THR A 229 -8.67 13.21 20.50
CA THR A 229 -7.22 13.37 20.43
C THR A 229 -6.80 14.56 19.56
N TYR A 230 -7.47 14.76 18.43
CA TYR A 230 -7.15 15.74 17.39
C TYR A 230 -8.09 16.95 17.40
N ASP A 231 -9.41 16.73 17.50
CA ASP A 231 -10.45 17.75 17.67
C ASP A 231 -10.33 18.89 16.63
N PHE A 232 -10.17 18.53 15.35
CA PHE A 232 -10.08 19.49 14.24
C PHE A 232 -11.47 19.86 13.71
N GLU A 233 -11.62 21.10 13.24
CA GLU A 233 -12.83 21.55 12.55
C GLU A 233 -12.75 21.21 11.05
N LEU A 234 -13.65 20.38 10.56
CA LEU A 234 -13.67 19.98 9.15
C LEU A 234 -14.39 21.00 8.27
N VAL A 235 -13.72 21.41 7.19
CA VAL A 235 -14.31 22.19 6.09
C VAL A 235 -14.42 21.29 4.88
N GLU A 236 -15.64 20.84 4.57
CA GLU A 236 -15.88 19.97 3.42
C GLU A 236 -15.85 20.77 2.10
N ILE A 237 -15.07 20.27 1.14
CA ILE A 237 -14.98 20.75 -0.24
C ILE A 237 -15.67 19.73 -1.14
N GLN A 238 -16.87 20.04 -1.60
CA GLN A 238 -17.77 19.09 -2.24
C GLN A 238 -17.52 18.94 -3.75
N ALA A 239 -17.42 17.70 -4.22
CA ALA A 239 -17.37 17.37 -5.63
C ALA A 239 -18.80 17.16 -6.18
N ASP A 240 -19.50 18.23 -6.53
CA ASP A 240 -20.93 18.18 -6.89
C ASP A 240 -21.26 18.70 -8.30
N ARG A 241 -20.26 19.06 -9.11
CA ARG A 241 -20.48 19.59 -10.46
C ARG A 241 -21.32 18.62 -11.30
N THR A 242 -22.50 19.09 -11.70
CA THR A 242 -23.48 18.37 -12.53
C THR A 242 -23.47 18.98 -13.93
N VAL A 243 -23.40 18.15 -14.97
CA VAL A 243 -23.36 18.61 -16.38
C VAL A 243 -24.71 18.45 -17.07
N GLU A 244 -25.37 17.32 -16.82
CA GLU A 244 -26.69 16.97 -17.33
C GLU A 244 -27.51 16.29 -16.24
N THR A 245 -28.83 16.28 -16.37
CA THR A 245 -29.75 15.68 -15.40
C THR A 245 -29.39 14.20 -15.17
N GLY A 246 -28.78 13.92 -14.01
CA GLY A 246 -28.42 12.56 -13.59
C GLY A 246 -26.96 12.15 -13.81
N VAL A 247 -26.12 12.98 -14.44
CA VAL A 247 -24.68 12.69 -14.62
C VAL A 247 -23.82 13.68 -13.82
N ARG A 248 -23.14 13.17 -12.79
CA ARG A 248 -22.17 13.93 -11.98
C ARG A 248 -20.77 13.75 -12.53
N GLU A 249 -20.04 14.85 -12.69
CA GLU A 249 -18.63 14.83 -13.09
C GLU A 249 -17.67 14.59 -11.92
N TRP A 250 -18.17 14.71 -10.67
CA TRP A 250 -17.36 14.62 -9.45
C TRP A 250 -16.14 15.56 -9.49
N ARG A 251 -16.35 16.79 -9.99
CA ARG A 251 -15.38 17.89 -9.96
C ARG A 251 -15.76 18.88 -8.87
N TYR A 252 -14.76 19.51 -8.27
CA TYR A 252 -14.94 20.61 -7.31
C TYR A 252 -15.27 21.88 -8.08
N PRO A 253 -16.45 22.49 -7.90
CA PRO A 253 -16.78 23.73 -8.55
C PRO A 253 -15.99 24.91 -7.91
N PRO A 254 -15.83 26.05 -8.60
CA PRO A 254 -15.02 27.17 -8.12
C PRO A 254 -15.44 27.69 -6.73
N GLU A 255 -16.72 27.68 -6.41
CA GLU A 255 -17.28 28.09 -5.11
C GLU A 255 -16.86 27.18 -3.95
N GLU A 256 -16.70 25.88 -4.21
CA GLU A 256 -16.21 24.93 -3.22
C GLU A 256 -14.70 25.10 -3.04
N VAL A 257 -13.95 25.27 -4.14
CA VAL A 257 -12.51 25.56 -4.10
C VAL A 257 -12.23 26.90 -3.40
N ALA A 258 -13.12 27.89 -3.52
CA ALA A 258 -12.98 29.19 -2.88
C ALA A 258 -13.01 29.11 -1.34
N LYS A 259 -13.52 28.02 -0.74
CA LYS A 259 -13.45 27.79 0.72
C LYS A 259 -12.02 27.58 1.23
N LEU A 260 -11.05 27.35 0.33
CA LEU A 260 -9.62 27.19 0.67
C LEU A 260 -8.87 28.53 0.81
N ALA A 261 -9.51 29.65 0.45
CA ALA A 261 -8.91 30.98 0.43
C ALA A 261 -8.88 31.66 1.82
#